data_AF-A0A7V9MB99-F1
#
_entry.id   AF-A0A7V9MB99-F1
#
_cell.length_a   1.000
_cell.length_b   1.000
_cell.length_c   1.000
_cell.angle_alpha   90.00
_cell.angle_beta   90.00
_cell.angle_gamma   90.00
#
_symmetry.space_group_name_H-M   'P 1'
#
loop_
_entity.id
_entity.type
_entity.pdbx_description
1 polymer ?
#
loop_
_entity_poly.entity_id
_entity_poly.type
_entity_poly.pdbx_seq_one_letter_code
_entity_poly.pdbx_strand_id
1 'polypeptide(L)'
;MSRKSTTMAVAAGALAMSALVATPAHAEERTCRGTLGAITVDNLRVPQGASCTLEGTKVKGTIKVESKATLRAFRVRVVGNVQSEDARRVVVRGSSVGGSIQHVQGGSAVVNRNQVTGDVQMFSNAGEITINRNRINGNLQCKSNSPAPTGGGNIVGGNKEDQCRSL
;
A
#
# COMPACT_ATOMS: atom_id res chain seq x y z
N MET A 1 -65.89 -51.15 -35.39
CA MET A 1 -65.86 -49.73 -35.81
C MET A 1 -64.75 -49.04 -35.02
N SER A 2 -63.57 -48.84 -35.61
CA SER A 2 -63.06 -47.56 -36.16
C SER A 2 -62.95 -46.47 -35.08
N ARG A 3 -61.76 -45.92 -34.73
CA ARG A 3 -60.82 -45.22 -35.61
C ARG A 3 -59.35 -45.32 -35.16
N LYS A 4 -58.45 -45.27 -36.15
CA LYS A 4 -56.97 -45.12 -36.07
C LYS A 4 -56.56 -43.67 -35.76
N SER A 5 -55.27 -43.50 -35.37
CA SER A 5 -54.34 -42.35 -35.59
C SER A 5 -53.62 -41.93 -34.30
N THR A 6 -52.33 -41.57 -34.20
CA THR A 6 -51.16 -41.49 -35.11
C THR A 6 -49.91 -41.39 -34.21
N THR A 7 -48.79 -41.94 -34.66
CA THR A 7 -47.42 -41.84 -34.12
C THR A 7 -46.93 -40.41 -33.91
N MET A 8 -46.18 -40.13 -32.84
CA MET A 8 -45.13 -39.09 -32.84
C MET A 8 -44.06 -39.38 -31.78
N ALA A 9 -42.83 -39.61 -32.26
CA ALA A 9 -41.61 -39.65 -31.47
C ALA A 9 -41.11 -38.21 -31.23
N VAL A 10 -40.61 -37.89 -30.04
CA VAL A 10 -39.77 -36.71 -29.79
C VAL A 10 -38.65 -37.09 -28.83
N ALA A 11 -37.41 -37.03 -29.34
CA ALA A 11 -36.18 -37.01 -28.57
C ALA A 11 -35.81 -35.54 -28.26
N ALA A 12 -35.30 -35.25 -27.05
CA ALA A 12 -34.44 -34.11 -26.65
C ALA A 12 -34.56 -33.91 -25.13
N GLY A 13 -33.53 -33.69 -24.32
CA GLY A 13 -32.10 -33.49 -24.51
C GLY A 13 -31.56 -33.14 -23.11
N ALA A 14 -30.50 -33.81 -22.65
CA ALA A 14 -29.91 -33.52 -21.34
C ALA A 14 -29.20 -32.16 -21.37
N LEU A 15 -29.79 -31.15 -20.73
CA LEU A 15 -29.16 -29.85 -20.48
C LEU A 15 -28.05 -30.05 -19.44
N ALA A 16 -26.83 -30.30 -19.90
CA ALA A 16 -25.63 -30.18 -19.08
C ALA A 16 -25.38 -28.69 -18.79
N MET A 17 -25.81 -28.22 -17.61
CA MET A 17 -25.44 -26.90 -17.10
C MET A 17 -23.93 -26.87 -16.84
N SER A 18 -23.19 -26.30 -17.79
CA SER A 18 -21.78 -25.95 -17.60
C SER A 18 -21.70 -24.83 -16.55
N ALA A 19 -21.32 -25.17 -15.33
CA ALA A 19 -21.00 -24.18 -14.30
C ALA A 19 -19.74 -23.41 -14.73
N LEU A 20 -19.90 -22.14 -15.12
CA LEU A 20 -18.76 -21.23 -15.25
C LEU A 20 -18.16 -21.03 -13.86
N VAL A 21 -17.01 -21.65 -13.62
CA VAL A 21 -16.20 -21.37 -12.43
C VAL A 21 -15.52 -20.03 -12.65
N ALA A 22 -16.10 -18.95 -12.12
CA ALA A 22 -15.44 -17.65 -12.10
C ALA A 22 -14.21 -17.74 -11.19
N THR A 23 -13.01 -17.71 -11.77
CA THR A 23 -11.79 -17.59 -10.98
C THR A 23 -11.78 -16.19 -10.34
N PRO A 24 -11.55 -16.07 -9.03
CA PRO A 24 -11.45 -14.77 -8.40
C PRO A 24 -10.28 -13.99 -9.02
N ALA A 25 -10.55 -12.77 -9.49
CA ALA A 25 -9.53 -11.83 -9.90
C ALA A 25 -8.75 -11.40 -8.64
N HIS A 26 -7.74 -12.17 -8.27
CA HIS A 26 -6.80 -11.75 -7.24
C HIS A 26 -6.06 -10.54 -7.80
N ALA A 27 -6.25 -9.36 -7.18
CA ALA A 27 -5.32 -8.26 -7.37
C ALA A 27 -3.93 -8.80 -7.07
N GLU A 28 -3.08 -8.92 -8.08
CA GLU A 28 -1.82 -9.66 -7.98
C GLU A 28 -0.90 -8.89 -7.01
N GLU A 29 -0.80 -9.38 -5.77
CA GLU A 29 0.05 -8.80 -4.73
C GLU A 29 1.48 -9.28 -4.93
N ARG A 30 2.39 -8.36 -5.24
CA ARG A 30 3.80 -8.68 -5.38
C ARG A 30 4.47 -8.71 -4.00
N THR A 31 4.97 -9.88 -3.61
CA THR A 31 5.81 -10.02 -2.40
C THR A 31 7.26 -9.59 -2.68
N CYS A 32 7.79 -8.63 -1.93
CA CYS A 32 9.18 -8.15 -2.04
C CYS A 32 10.05 -8.61 -0.88
N ARG A 33 11.17 -9.29 -1.17
CA ARG A 33 12.18 -9.75 -0.19
C ARG A 33 13.62 -9.34 -0.56
N GLY A 34 13.77 -8.38 -1.47
CA GLY A 34 15.05 -7.93 -2.00
C GLY A 34 14.90 -6.60 -2.74
N THR A 35 15.59 -6.41 -3.84
CA THR A 35 15.50 -5.18 -4.62
C THR A 35 14.56 -5.32 -5.82
N LEU A 36 13.69 -4.34 -6.04
CA LEU A 36 12.94 -4.16 -7.28
C LEU A 36 13.36 -2.85 -7.93
N GLY A 37 13.70 -2.90 -9.21
CA GLY A 37 14.02 -1.72 -10.01
C GLY A 37 12.77 -0.99 -10.50
N ALA A 38 12.91 -0.33 -11.66
CA ALA A 38 11.85 0.44 -12.31
C ALA A 38 10.84 -0.47 -13.02
N ILE A 39 10.07 -1.22 -12.23
CA ILE A 39 8.97 -2.08 -12.70
C ILE A 39 7.63 -1.52 -12.23
N THR A 40 6.53 -2.02 -12.80
CA THR A 40 5.17 -1.73 -12.33
C THR A 40 4.59 -2.97 -11.65
N VAL A 41 3.99 -2.78 -10.49
CA VAL A 41 3.25 -3.80 -9.74
C VAL A 41 1.90 -3.23 -9.32
N ASP A 42 0.92 -4.10 -9.05
CA ASP A 42 -0.37 -3.66 -8.57
C ASP A 42 -0.29 -3.32 -7.07
N ASN A 43 -0.37 -4.33 -6.20
CA ASN A 43 -0.06 -4.16 -4.77
C ASN A 43 1.33 -4.70 -4.44
N LEU A 44 1.94 -4.21 -3.37
CA LEU A 44 3.24 -4.70 -2.91
C LEU A 44 3.22 -5.00 -1.42
N ARG A 45 3.71 -6.18 -1.06
CA ARG A 45 3.86 -6.61 0.34
C ARG A 45 5.33 -6.84 0.65
N VAL A 46 5.82 -6.27 1.76
CA VAL A 46 7.11 -6.61 2.36
C VAL A 46 6.82 -7.50 3.57
N PRO A 47 7.07 -8.82 3.47
CA PRO A 47 6.72 -9.76 4.53
C PRO A 47 7.47 -9.50 5.84
N GLN A 48 6.94 -10.05 6.93
CA GLN A 48 7.56 -9.97 8.25
C GLN A 48 9.06 -10.26 8.22
N GLY A 49 9.85 -9.39 8.86
CA GLY A 49 11.32 -9.50 8.96
C GLY A 49 12.08 -9.33 7.64
N ALA A 50 11.41 -9.28 6.50
CA ALA A 50 12.06 -9.14 5.20
C ALA A 50 12.57 -7.71 4.98
N SER A 51 13.54 -7.57 4.09
CA SER A 51 13.98 -6.26 3.60
C SER A 51 13.63 -6.12 2.14
N CYS A 52 13.09 -4.96 1.78
CA CYS A 52 12.75 -4.60 0.42
C CYS A 52 13.33 -3.24 0.05
N THR A 53 13.99 -3.15 -1.10
CA THR A 53 14.42 -1.88 -1.68
C THR A 53 13.69 -1.69 -3.00
N LEU A 54 13.05 -0.53 -3.17
CA LEU A 54 12.37 -0.13 -4.41
C LEU A 54 13.13 1.02 -5.02
N GLU A 55 13.50 0.90 -6.29
CA GLU A 55 14.23 1.92 -7.04
C GLU A 55 13.48 2.28 -8.31
N GLY A 56 12.73 3.39 -8.28
CA GLY A 56 11.94 3.80 -9.45
C GLY A 56 10.68 2.95 -9.71
N THR A 57 10.34 2.04 -8.80
CA THR A 57 9.15 1.18 -8.92
C THR A 57 7.86 2.00 -8.94
N LYS A 58 6.90 1.58 -9.77
CA LYS A 58 5.53 2.09 -9.81
C LYS A 58 4.61 1.07 -9.13
N VAL A 59 3.88 1.49 -8.10
CA VAL A 59 2.89 0.65 -7.40
C VAL A 59 1.51 1.26 -7.66
N LYS A 60 0.62 0.55 -8.36
CA LYS A 60 -0.73 1.04 -8.68
C LYS A 60 -1.67 1.04 -7.47
N GLY A 61 -1.35 0.23 -6.47
CA GLY A 61 -2.10 0.11 -5.24
C GLY A 61 -1.27 0.51 -4.04
N THR A 62 -1.35 -0.29 -2.99
CA THR A 62 -0.75 0.00 -1.68
C THR A 62 0.53 -0.80 -1.47
N ILE A 63 1.49 -0.19 -0.77
CA ILE A 63 2.63 -0.88 -0.19
C ILE A 63 2.31 -1.20 1.26
N LYS A 64 2.24 -2.49 1.61
CA LYS A 64 2.11 -2.97 2.98
C LYS A 64 3.44 -3.49 3.50
N VAL A 65 3.93 -2.93 4.60
CA VAL A 65 5.16 -3.34 5.26
C VAL A 65 4.81 -3.97 6.60
N GLU A 66 5.12 -5.24 6.76
CA GLU A 66 4.74 -6.00 7.95
C GLU A 66 5.73 -5.84 9.12
N SER A 67 5.37 -6.47 10.24
CA SER A 67 6.15 -6.47 11.47
C SER A 67 7.62 -6.81 11.24
N LYS A 68 8.51 -6.07 11.91
CA LYS A 68 9.98 -6.17 11.84
C LYS A 68 10.59 -6.05 10.44
N ALA A 69 9.79 -5.77 9.41
CA ALA A 69 10.27 -5.64 8.05
C ALA A 69 10.96 -4.29 7.83
N THR A 70 11.65 -4.17 6.70
CA THR A 70 12.30 -2.93 6.29
C THR A 70 11.97 -2.59 4.86
N LEU A 71 11.48 -1.37 4.64
CA LEU A 71 11.25 -0.82 3.32
C LEU A 71 12.22 0.35 3.06
N ARG A 72 12.84 0.34 1.88
CA ARG A 72 13.60 1.47 1.33
C ARG A 72 13.04 1.84 -0.04
N ALA A 73 12.13 2.80 -0.09
CA ALA A 73 11.50 3.27 -1.30
C ALA A 73 12.17 4.55 -1.80
N PHE A 74 12.82 4.45 -2.96
CA PHE A 74 13.56 5.53 -3.60
C PHE A 74 12.98 5.87 -4.96
N ARG A 75 12.59 7.14 -5.14
CA ARG A 75 12.05 7.65 -6.41
C ARG A 75 10.86 6.84 -6.91
N VAL A 76 10.03 6.32 -6.01
CA VAL A 76 8.87 5.49 -6.38
C VAL A 76 7.65 6.36 -6.70
N ARG A 77 6.71 5.78 -7.45
CA ARG A 77 5.37 6.32 -7.62
C ARG A 77 4.36 5.32 -7.07
N VAL A 78 3.69 5.68 -5.98
CA VAL A 78 2.66 4.87 -5.34
C VAL A 78 1.33 5.58 -5.57
N VAL A 79 0.37 4.93 -6.22
CA VAL A 79 -0.96 5.52 -6.43
C VAL A 79 -1.79 5.42 -5.14
N GLY A 80 -1.66 4.32 -4.40
CA GLY A 80 -2.30 4.14 -3.09
C GLY A 80 -1.43 4.64 -1.94
N ASN A 81 -1.43 3.86 -0.84
CA ASN A 81 -0.78 4.22 0.41
C ASN A 81 0.58 3.53 0.60
N VAL A 82 1.39 4.05 1.51
CA VAL A 82 2.48 3.31 2.16
C VAL A 82 2.07 3.07 3.61
N GLN A 83 1.80 1.82 3.97
CA GLN A 83 1.27 1.44 5.27
C GLN A 83 2.22 0.49 5.99
N SER A 84 2.46 0.76 7.27
CA SER A 84 3.33 -0.08 8.09
C SER A 84 2.89 -0.09 9.53
N GLU A 85 2.91 -1.29 10.11
CA GLU A 85 2.59 -1.56 11.51
C GLU A 85 3.69 -2.47 12.08
N ASP A 86 4.28 -2.06 13.21
CA ASP A 86 5.41 -2.75 13.86
C ASP A 86 6.64 -2.97 12.95
N ALA A 87 6.75 -2.22 11.86
CA ALA A 87 7.88 -2.33 10.94
C ALA A 87 9.17 -1.84 11.60
N ARG A 88 10.29 -2.51 11.35
CA ARG A 88 11.61 -2.13 11.92
C ARG A 88 12.09 -0.78 11.39
N ARG A 89 11.92 -0.56 10.08
CA ARG A 89 12.35 0.68 9.42
C ARG A 89 11.61 0.95 8.12
N VAL A 90 11.15 2.19 7.94
CA VAL A 90 10.55 2.63 6.67
C VAL A 90 11.26 3.88 6.15
N VAL A 91 11.77 3.82 4.93
CA VAL A 91 12.36 4.98 4.25
C VAL A 91 11.58 5.24 2.97
N VAL A 92 11.02 6.44 2.83
CA VAL A 92 10.37 6.92 1.61
C VAL A 92 11.04 8.23 1.21
N ARG A 93 11.74 8.22 0.07
CA ARG A 93 12.54 9.37 -0.35
C ARG A 93 12.38 9.70 -1.84
N GLY A 94 12.20 10.99 -2.15
CA GLY A 94 12.14 11.48 -3.52
C GLY A 94 10.95 10.94 -4.31
N SER A 95 9.85 10.60 -3.63
CA SER A 95 8.75 9.79 -4.18
C SER A 95 7.44 10.58 -4.30
N SER A 96 6.50 10.03 -5.06
CA SER A 96 5.12 10.53 -5.13
C SER A 96 4.17 9.46 -4.59
N VAL A 97 3.33 9.85 -3.63
CA VAL A 97 2.33 8.98 -2.99
C VAL A 97 0.94 9.62 -3.17
N GLY A 98 0.07 8.92 -3.88
CA GLY A 98 -1.30 9.36 -4.20
C GLY A 98 -2.26 9.24 -3.01
N GLY A 99 -1.93 8.41 -2.02
CA GLY A 99 -2.60 8.36 -0.73
C GLY A 99 -1.74 8.93 0.40
N SER A 100 -1.76 8.26 1.54
CA SER A 100 -1.07 8.62 2.78
C SER A 100 0.17 7.75 3.03
N ILE A 101 1.08 8.26 3.86
CA ILE A 101 2.19 7.49 4.45
C ILE A 101 1.89 7.30 5.93
N GLN A 102 1.79 6.04 6.37
CA GLN A 102 1.45 5.69 7.75
C GLN A 102 2.50 4.73 8.34
N HIS A 103 3.05 5.12 9.50
CA HIS A 103 3.97 4.30 10.30
C HIS A 103 3.52 4.26 11.76
N VAL A 104 3.09 3.08 12.21
CA VAL A 104 2.47 2.87 13.52
C VAL A 104 3.19 1.78 14.29
N GLN A 105 3.44 2.01 15.58
CA GLN A 105 4.04 1.03 16.50
C GLN A 105 5.37 0.44 16.02
N GLY A 106 6.08 1.12 15.13
CA GLY A 106 7.30 0.66 14.50
C GLY A 106 8.56 1.21 15.15
N GLY A 107 9.67 0.96 14.46
CA GLY A 107 10.98 1.50 14.78
C GLY A 107 11.21 2.88 14.15
N SER A 108 12.20 2.96 13.26
CA SER A 108 12.63 4.23 12.67
C SER A 108 11.93 4.54 11.34
N ALA A 109 11.73 5.82 11.05
CA ALA A 109 11.17 6.25 9.76
C ALA A 109 11.89 7.47 9.18
N VAL A 110 12.04 7.48 7.86
CA VAL A 110 12.54 8.66 7.11
C VAL A 110 11.58 8.96 5.97
N VAL A 111 10.93 10.12 6.04
CA VAL A 111 10.05 10.64 4.99
C VAL A 111 10.67 11.92 4.45
N ASN A 112 11.32 11.84 3.28
CA ASN A 112 12.13 12.95 2.75
C ASN A 112 11.86 13.29 1.28
N ARG A 113 11.65 14.58 0.99
CA ARG A 113 11.51 15.09 -0.40
C ARG A 113 10.38 14.38 -1.18
N ASN A 114 9.25 14.14 -0.54
CA ASN A 114 8.11 13.48 -1.17
C ASN A 114 6.98 14.47 -1.52
N GLN A 115 6.17 14.09 -2.49
CA GLN A 115 4.85 14.66 -2.73
C GLN A 115 3.80 13.66 -2.26
N VAL A 116 3.01 14.04 -1.25
CA VAL A 116 2.00 13.18 -0.62
C VAL A 116 0.65 13.87 -0.77
N THR A 117 -0.31 13.18 -1.39
CA THR A 117 -1.64 13.75 -1.62
C THR A 117 -2.52 13.64 -0.37
N GLY A 118 -2.39 12.54 0.37
CA GLY A 118 -3.04 12.38 1.67
C GLY A 118 -2.18 12.92 2.81
N ASP A 119 -2.21 12.19 3.92
CA ASP A 119 -1.57 12.56 5.17
C ASP A 119 -0.19 11.88 5.33
N VAL A 120 0.61 12.43 6.24
CA VAL A 120 1.76 11.73 6.83
C VAL A 120 1.49 11.52 8.31
N GLN A 121 1.41 10.26 8.71
CA GLN A 121 0.96 9.82 10.03
C GLN A 121 2.02 8.96 10.71
N MET A 122 2.48 9.41 11.88
CA MET A 122 3.52 8.74 12.68
C MET A 122 3.00 8.52 14.11
N PHE A 123 2.68 7.29 14.48
CA PHE A 123 2.05 7.02 15.77
C PHE A 123 2.74 5.93 16.58
N SER A 124 3.03 6.21 17.85
CA SER A 124 3.51 5.22 18.83
C SER A 124 4.79 4.48 18.44
N ASN A 125 5.70 5.14 17.71
CA ASN A 125 6.95 4.52 17.26
C ASN A 125 8.07 4.68 18.30
N ALA A 126 8.94 3.68 18.40
CA ALA A 126 10.02 3.59 19.39
C ALA A 126 11.42 3.88 18.82
N GLY A 127 11.50 4.44 17.60
CA GLY A 127 12.75 4.78 16.94
C GLY A 127 12.76 6.20 16.39
N GLU A 128 13.93 6.65 15.93
CA GLU A 128 14.09 7.97 15.33
C GLU A 128 13.21 8.14 14.09
N ILE A 129 12.47 9.25 14.06
CA ILE A 129 11.66 9.65 12.91
C ILE A 129 12.17 10.99 12.39
N THR A 130 12.42 11.05 11.08
CA THR A 130 12.82 12.26 10.38
C THR A 130 11.86 12.56 9.24
N ILE A 131 11.26 13.76 9.25
CA ILE A 131 10.29 14.22 8.27
C ILE A 131 10.79 15.53 7.67
N ASN A 132 11.32 15.49 6.45
CA ASN A 132 12.05 16.61 5.87
C ASN A 132 11.60 16.93 4.43
N ARG A 133 11.32 18.21 4.18
CA ARG A 133 11.14 18.76 2.82
C ARG A 133 10.04 18.06 2.02
N ASN A 134 8.93 17.69 2.65
CA ASN A 134 7.80 17.09 1.95
C ASN A 134 6.77 18.16 1.56
N ARG A 135 6.06 17.93 0.46
CA ARG A 135 4.82 18.63 0.11
C ARG A 135 3.67 17.69 0.41
N ILE A 136 2.88 18.00 1.42
CA ILE A 136 1.79 17.17 1.94
C ILE A 136 0.51 17.97 1.73
N ASN A 137 -0.43 17.45 0.95
CA ASN A 137 -1.69 18.16 0.73
C ASN A 137 -2.67 17.97 1.90
N GLY A 138 -2.61 16.82 2.59
CA GLY A 138 -3.33 16.57 3.85
C GLY A 138 -2.59 17.12 5.07
N ASN A 139 -2.71 16.40 6.18
CA ASN A 139 -2.14 16.72 7.48
C ASN A 139 -0.79 16.04 7.72
N LEU A 140 -0.01 16.62 8.63
CA LEU A 140 1.18 16.00 9.21
C LEU A 140 0.93 15.74 10.70
N GLN A 141 0.73 14.48 11.07
CA GLN A 141 0.25 14.09 12.39
C GLN A 141 1.23 13.15 13.09
N CYS A 142 1.63 13.50 14.30
CA CYS A 142 2.64 12.74 15.04
C CYS A 142 2.32 12.64 16.52
N LYS A 143 2.00 11.43 16.99
CA LYS A 143 1.54 11.23 18.37
C LYS A 143 2.25 10.06 19.03
N SER A 144 2.63 10.24 20.29
CA SER A 144 3.21 9.19 21.14
C SER A 144 4.50 8.52 20.60
N ASN A 145 5.25 9.19 19.72
CA ASN A 145 6.55 8.69 19.28
C ASN A 145 7.63 9.02 20.32
N SER A 146 8.55 8.09 20.54
CA SER A 146 9.67 8.25 21.47
C SER A 146 10.96 7.75 20.80
N PRO A 147 11.91 8.64 20.45
CA PRO A 147 11.87 10.09 20.64
C PRO A 147 10.82 10.79 19.75
N ALA A 148 10.51 12.05 20.07
CA ALA A 148 9.63 12.87 19.23
C ALA A 148 10.23 13.04 17.82
N PRO A 149 9.42 13.12 16.75
CA PRO A 149 9.93 13.27 15.39
C PRO A 149 10.67 14.59 15.19
N THR A 150 11.69 14.56 14.33
CA THR A 150 12.50 15.73 13.97
C THR A 150 12.39 16.03 12.47
N GLY A 151 12.81 17.23 12.08
CA GLY A 151 12.89 17.62 10.68
C GLY A 151 12.53 19.08 10.44
N GLY A 152 12.22 19.41 9.19
CA GLY A 152 11.88 20.76 8.77
C GLY A 152 11.65 20.90 7.27
N GLY A 153 11.15 22.08 6.90
CA GLY A 153 10.89 22.44 5.51
C GLY A 153 9.68 21.72 4.90
N ASN A 154 8.77 21.19 5.72
CA ASN A 154 7.54 20.57 5.22
C ASN A 154 6.50 21.65 4.89
N ILE A 155 5.95 21.57 3.69
CA ILE A 155 4.83 22.39 3.23
C ILE A 155 3.58 21.51 3.36
N VAL A 156 2.69 21.87 4.28
CA VAL A 156 1.51 21.09 4.63
C VAL A 156 0.28 21.91 4.29
N GLY A 157 -0.64 21.33 3.51
CA GLY A 157 -1.89 21.97 3.10
C GLY A 157 -2.94 21.97 4.21
N GLY A 158 -2.96 20.91 5.02
CA GLY A 158 -3.72 20.84 6.27
C GLY A 158 -2.92 21.30 7.48
N ASN A 159 -3.12 20.62 8.61
CA ASN A 159 -2.51 20.98 9.89
C ASN A 159 -1.24 20.17 10.18
N LYS A 160 -0.38 20.77 11.01
CA LYS A 160 0.72 20.08 11.68
C LYS A 160 0.32 19.85 13.14
N GLU A 161 0.21 18.60 13.54
CA GLU A 161 -0.43 18.22 14.79
C GLU A 161 0.56 17.58 15.78
N ASP A 162 0.24 17.75 17.06
CA ASP A 162 0.93 17.11 18.18
C ASP A 162 2.46 17.33 18.15
N GLN A 163 3.25 16.25 18.12
CA GLN A 163 4.71 16.30 18.14
C GLN A 163 5.29 16.88 16.85
N CYS A 164 4.49 17.00 15.79
CA CYS A 164 4.92 17.52 14.50
C CYS A 164 4.53 18.99 14.25
N ARG A 165 3.93 19.67 15.24
CA ARG A 165 3.47 21.07 15.12
C ARG A 165 4.55 22.07 14.67
N SER A 166 5.83 21.75 14.86
CA SER A 166 6.96 22.63 14.52
C SER A 166 7.76 22.19 13.28
N LEU A 167 7.35 21.13 12.56
CA LEU A 167 8.12 20.56 11.43
C LEU A 167 7.79 21.15 10.05
#